data_AF-A0A9W6VV01-F1
#
_entry.id   AF-A0A9W6VV01-F1
#
_cell.length_a   1.000
_cell.length_b   1.000
_cell.length_c   1.000
_cell.angle_alpha   90.00
_cell.angle_beta   90.00
_cell.angle_gamma   90.00
#
_symmetry.space_group_name_H-M   'P 1'
#
loop_
_entity.id
_entity.type
_entity.pdbx_description
1 polymer ?
#
loop_
_entity_poly.entity_id
_entity_poly.type
_entity_poly.pdbx_seq_one_letter_code
_entity_poly.pdbx_strand_id
1 'polypeptide(L)' 'MAGLAYAMRALPVGTSYAVWVGIGTVPTVAYGMLTGAEAVSALKLLFLIGIVGCVIGLKAAH' A
#
# COMPACT_ATOMS: atom_id res chain seq x y z
N MET A 1 -2.94 9.33 -11.05
CA MET A 1 -3.01 8.10 -11.87
C MET A 1 -1.77 7.81 -12.70
N ALA A 2 -0.84 8.76 -12.90
CA ALA A 2 0.36 8.54 -13.71
C ALA A 2 1.22 7.34 -13.24
N GLY A 3 1.40 7.15 -11.93
CA GLY A 3 2.17 6.00 -11.40
C GLY A 3 1.49 4.65 -11.62
N LEU A 4 0.16 4.57 -11.55
CA LEU A 4 -0.59 3.36 -11.91
C LEU A 4 -0.44 3.06 -13.40
N ALA A 5 -0.63 4.07 -14.26
CA ALA A 5 -0.47 3.93 -15.70
C ALA A 5 0.95 3.46 -16.08
N TYR A 6 1.96 3.88 -15.33
CA TYR A 6 3.34 3.40 -15.47
C TYR A 6 3.50 1.94 -15.03
N ALA A 7 2.98 1.57 -13.86
CA ALA A 7 3.06 0.21 -13.34
C ALA A 7 2.40 -0.82 -14.27
N MET A 8 1.26 -0.45 -14.88
CA MET A 8 0.52 -1.31 -15.83
C MET A 8 1.29 -1.62 -17.12
N ARG A 9 2.42 -0.96 -17.39
CA ARG A 9 3.29 -1.28 -18.54
C ARG A 9 4.10 -2.56 -18.32
N ALA A 10 4.28 -2.98 -17.06
CA ALA A 10 5.14 -4.09 -16.69
C ALA A 10 4.47 -5.12 -15.76
N LEU A 11 3.41 -4.73 -15.04
CA LEU A 11 2.75 -5.56 -14.05
C LEU A 11 1.30 -5.86 -14.48
N PRO A 12 0.74 -7.04 -14.10
CA PRO A 12 -0.68 -7.31 -14.25
C PRO A 12 -1.54 -6.23 -13.60
N VAL A 13 -2.76 -6.05 -14.11
CA VAL A 13 -3.68 -5.01 -13.64
C VAL A 13 -3.92 -5.10 -12.13
N GLY A 14 -4.15 -6.31 -11.60
CA GLY A 14 -4.37 -6.53 -10.16
C GLY A 14 -3.19 -6.09 -9.29
N THR A 15 -1.97 -6.49 -9.66
CA THR A 15 -0.73 -6.11 -8.95
C THR A 15 -0.46 -4.62 -9.06
N SER A 16 -0.72 -4.03 -10.23
CA SER A 16 -0.57 -2.58 -10.44
C SER A 16 -1.49 -1.77 -9.53
N TYR A 17 -2.77 -2.16 -9.42
CA TYR A 17 -3.72 -1.52 -8.53
C TYR A 17 -3.35 -1.68 -7.06
N ALA A 18 -2.93 -2.89 -6.65
CA ALA A 18 -2.52 -3.16 -5.28
C ALA A 18 -1.32 -2.29 -4.87
N VAL A 19 -0.29 -2.19 -5.73
CA VAL A 19 0.88 -1.34 -5.50
C VAL A 19 0.48 0.14 -5.44
N TRP A 20 -0.36 0.60 -6.37
CA TRP A 20 -0.83 1.99 -6.40
C TRP A 20 -1.55 2.39 -5.11
N VAL A 21 -2.45 1.55 -4.60
CA VAL A 21 -3.16 1.78 -3.34
C VAL A 21 -2.19 1.73 -2.15
N GLY A 22 -1.26 0.76 -2.13
CA GLY A 22 -0.25 0.66 -1.07
C GLY A 22 0.61 1.92 -0.94
N ILE A 23 1.07 2.47 -2.06
CA ILE A 23 1.86 3.71 -2.10
C ILE A 23 1.06 4.92 -1.58
N GLY A 24 -0.25 4.97 -1.78
CA GLY A 24 -1.08 6.04 -1.22
C GLY A 24 -1.35 5.86 0.27
N THR A 25 -1.79 4.67 0.67
CA THR A 25 -2.30 4.39 2.02
C THR A 25 -1.19 4.40 3.07
N VAL A 26 -0.07 3.71 2.80
CA VAL A 26 1.00 3.51 3.79
C VAL A 26 1.60 4.83 4.29
N PRO A 27 2.12 5.72 3.43
CA PRO A 27 2.70 6.98 3.88
C PRO A 27 1.64 7.95 4.44
N THR A 28 0.40 7.93 3.94
CA THR A 28 -0.66 8.80 4.47
C THR A 28 -0.99 8.45 5.92
N VAL A 29 -1.19 7.16 6.23
CA VAL A 29 -1.47 6.70 7.59
C VAL A 29 -0.23 6.87 8.48
N ALA A 30 0.96 6.56 7.97
CA ALA A 30 2.20 6.78 8.71
C ALA A 30 2.39 8.27 9.06
N TYR A 31 2.11 9.18 8.13
CA TYR A 31 2.17 10.62 8.38
C TYR A 31 1.15 11.05 9.44
N GLY A 32 -0.12 10.61 9.34
CA GLY A 32 -1.14 10.91 10.34
C GLY A 32 -0.78 10.42 11.74
N MET A 33 -0.12 9.26 11.84
CA MET A 33 0.43 8.73 13.09
C MET A 33 1.59 9.59 13.62
N LEU A 34 2.52 10.01 12.76
CA LEU A 34 3.68 10.82 13.14
C LEU A 34 3.28 12.25 13.58
N THR A 35 2.28 12.85 12.96
CA THR A 35 1.81 14.20 13.33
C THR A 35 0.83 14.19 14.49
N GLY A 36 0.50 13.02 15.05
CA GLY A 36 -0.48 12.88 16.13
C GLY A 36 -1.93 13.15 15.72
N ALA A 37 -2.22 13.25 14.42
CA ALA A 37 -3.58 13.41 13.91
C ALA A 37 -4.38 12.10 14.01
N GLU A 38 -3.69 10.96 14.05
CA GLU A 38 -4.28 9.64 14.15
C GLU A 38 -3.66 8.84 15.29
N ALA A 39 -4.49 8.23 16.14
CA ALA A 39 -3.99 7.37 17.20
C ALA A 39 -3.29 6.14 16.63
N VAL A 40 -2.04 5.93 17.06
CA VAL A 40 -1.28 4.70 16.78
C VAL A 40 -1.95 3.56 17.52
N SER A 41 -2.39 2.54 16.79
CA SER A 41 -2.96 1.32 17.34
C SER A 41 -2.22 0.13 16.76
N ALA A 42 -1.88 -0.84 17.63
CA ALA A 42 -1.24 -2.09 17.22
C ALA A 42 -2.05 -2.82 16.12
N LEU A 43 -3.39 -2.74 16.18
CA LEU A 43 -4.27 -3.32 15.18
C LEU A 43 -4.18 -2.60 13.82
N LYS A 44 -4.08 -1.26 13.83
CA LYS A 44 -3.86 -0.49 12.58
C LYS A 44 -2.51 -0.83 11.97
N LEU A 45 -1.47 -0.98 12.78
CA LEU A 45 -0.14 -1.35 12.32
C LEU A 45 -0.15 -2.75 11.69
N LEU A 46 -0.83 -3.72 12.32
CA LEU A 46 -1.01 -5.07 11.80
C LEU A 46 -1.68 -5.05 10.42
N PHE A 47 -2.78 -4.30 10.27
CA PHE A 47 -3.46 -4.18 8.98
C PHE A 47 -2.60 -3.46 7.93
N LEU A 48 -1.82 -2.45 8.32
CA LEU A 48 -0.91 -1.76 7.40
C LEU A 48 0.15 -2.72 6.85
N ILE A 49 0.79 -3.48 7.75
CA ILE A 49 1.78 -4.51 7.38
C ILE A 49 1.10 -5.60 6.54
N GLY A 50 -0.12 -6.00 6.88
CA GLY A 50 -0.93 -6.93 6.10
C GLY A 50 -1.18 -6.46 4.67
N ILE A 51 -1.54 -5.19 4.47
CA ILE A 51 -1.71 -4.60 3.13
C ILE A 51 -0.40 -4.71 2.34
N VAL A 52 0.72 -4.30 2.94
CA VAL A 52 2.05 -4.39 2.30
C VAL A 52 2.39 -5.84 1.97
N GLY A 53 2.13 -6.77 2.89
CA GLY A 53 2.34 -8.21 2.70
C GLY A 53 1.51 -8.77 1.55
N CYS A 54 0.23 -8.41 1.45
CA CYS A 54 -0.64 -8.80 0.33
C CYS A 54 -0.15 -8.24 -1.00
N VAL A 55 0.31 -6.99 -1.05
CA VAL A 55 0.89 -6.38 -2.27
C VAL A 55 2.14 -7.14 -2.73
N ILE A 56 3.04 -7.45 -1.80
CA ILE A 56 4.26 -8.22 -2.09
C ILE A 56 3.89 -9.65 -2.53
N GLY A 57 2.96 -10.29 -1.83
CA GLY A 57 2.47 -11.63 -2.16
C GLY A 57 1.86 -11.70 -3.56
N LEU A 58 1.04 -10.71 -3.94
CA LEU A 58 0.44 -10.65 -5.28
C LEU A 58 1.49 -10.46 -6.39
N LYS A 59 2.59 -9.77 -6.10
CA LYS A 59 3.73 -9.59 -7.01
C LYS A 59 4.66 -10.81 -7.04
N ALA A 60 4.70 -11.61 -5.98
CA ALA A 60 5.53 -12.82 -5.91
C ALA A 60 4.82 -14.03 -6.53
N ALA A 61 3.49 -14.07 -6.48
CA ALA A 61 2.67 -15.14 -7.03
C ALA A 61 2.46 -15.02 -8.55
N HIS A 62 2.87 -13.91 -9.18
CA HIS A 62 2.51 -13.57 -10.55
C HIS A 62 3.64 -12.88 -11.33
#